data_AF-A0A957W1F3-F1
#
_entry.id   AF-A0A957W1F3-F1
#
_cell.length_a   1.000
_cell.length_b   1.000
_cell.length_c   1.000
_cell.angle_alpha   90.00
_cell.angle_beta   90.00
_cell.angle_gamma   90.00
#
_symmetry.space_group_name_H-M   'P 1'
#
loop_
_entity.id
_entity.type
_entity.pdbx_description
1 polymer ?
#
loop_
_entity_poly.entity_id
_entity_poly.type
_entity_poly.pdbx_seq_one_letter_code
_entity_poly.pdbx_strand_id
1 'polypeptide(L)'
;DVARDNYRGIVQFIKSVGGADDAIILNAEGQQDVFGYYYEQEPTLNVPVYPLPQRRPLDEAATLSELETIAAGANKIFAVYWATQQADPNGVIENWLDTHLFKATDQWYGNVRLVSYAATQVNQPYQTVNYRWNGGIQLVGVALSTTKITPGDILQVGLQWQTEVPQTENYTVFLQVLDANNHLVGQRDAPPLVPTSAWPVNKPIADSHGIFIEPGTPPGAHRLIIGLYHSETGQRLPVAGQSEPQDFVVLDELEVTRPTVSLPVGAFRIQEPVDATQQGLRLVGYDFYKLGQRSNPASPLQPGDPVQLVAYWALDGAEIRLTDEIEIELIDSRGRATGVAVTRPVAGVDLPLAQWPPGEVIRAQYDFLLRVEPGVYRLRLTVRGQDNTEPFEVDTKVFRIG
;
A
#
# COMPACT_ATOMS: atom_id res chain seq x y z
N ASP A 1 -4.67 22.07 -14.98
CA ASP A 1 -3.69 21.13 -15.55
C ASP A 1 -4.31 19.76 -15.73
N VAL A 2 -4.39 19.28 -16.98
CA VAL A 2 -4.78 17.89 -17.25
C VAL A 2 -3.57 17.02 -16.95
N ALA A 3 -3.67 16.13 -15.96
CA ALA A 3 -2.60 15.20 -15.65
C ALA A 3 -2.26 14.38 -16.91
N ARG A 4 -0.97 14.18 -17.22
CA ARG A 4 -0.56 13.36 -18.37
C ARG A 4 -0.57 11.89 -17.99
N ASP A 5 -0.95 11.03 -18.91
CA ASP A 5 -0.92 9.57 -18.73
C ASP A 5 0.51 9.11 -18.40
N ASN A 6 0.65 8.27 -17.37
CA ASN A 6 1.96 7.81 -16.87
C ASN A 6 2.13 6.30 -17.03
N TYR A 7 2.09 5.82 -18.28
CA TYR A 7 2.37 4.42 -18.63
C TYR A 7 3.79 3.98 -18.25
N ARG A 8 4.78 4.88 -18.35
CA ARG A 8 6.15 4.59 -17.90
C ARG A 8 6.18 4.19 -16.43
N GLY A 9 5.51 4.94 -15.55
CA GLY A 9 5.43 4.63 -14.13
C GLY A 9 4.77 3.29 -13.84
N ILE A 10 3.71 2.94 -14.59
CA ILE A 10 3.05 1.64 -14.51
C ILE A 10 4.02 0.51 -14.90
N VAL A 11 4.70 0.63 -16.05
CA VAL A 11 5.65 -0.39 -16.52
C VAL A 11 6.82 -0.57 -15.55
N GLN A 12 7.37 0.51 -15.00
CA GLN A 12 8.43 0.43 -13.98
C GLN A 12 7.96 -0.27 -12.71
N PHE A 13 6.73 0.03 -12.26
CA PHE A 13 6.15 -0.65 -11.11
C PHE A 13 5.97 -2.14 -11.38
N ILE A 14 5.32 -2.52 -12.50
CA ILE A 14 5.08 -3.93 -12.84
C ILE A 14 6.40 -4.68 -13.04
N LYS A 15 7.41 -4.09 -13.68
CA LYS A 15 8.77 -4.64 -13.76
C LYS A 15 9.37 -4.94 -12.38
N SER A 16 9.03 -4.12 -11.39
CA SER A 16 9.62 -4.20 -10.07
C SER A 16 8.97 -5.24 -9.16
N VAL A 17 7.69 -5.54 -9.37
CA VAL A 17 6.91 -6.46 -8.50
C VAL A 17 6.31 -7.66 -9.23
N GLY A 18 6.31 -7.67 -10.56
CA GLY A 18 5.76 -8.72 -11.40
C GLY A 18 6.81 -9.72 -11.88
N GLY A 19 6.38 -10.94 -12.21
CA GLY A 19 7.21 -11.99 -12.79
C GLY A 19 6.52 -12.76 -13.92
N ALA A 20 7.22 -13.77 -14.46
CA ALA A 20 6.75 -14.57 -15.60
C ALA A 20 5.44 -15.33 -15.35
N ASP A 21 5.12 -15.60 -14.08
CA ASP A 21 3.89 -16.28 -13.65
C ASP A 21 2.75 -15.29 -13.35
N ASP A 22 2.90 -14.01 -13.65
CA ASP A 22 1.84 -13.00 -13.52
C ASP A 22 1.22 -12.66 -14.88
N ALA A 23 0.19 -11.82 -14.92
CA ALA A 23 -0.41 -11.35 -16.16
C ALA A 23 -0.71 -9.85 -16.13
N ILE A 24 -0.63 -9.21 -17.29
CA ILE A 24 -1.10 -7.84 -17.52
C ILE A 24 -2.35 -7.90 -18.39
N ILE A 25 -3.44 -7.28 -17.94
CA ILE A 25 -4.64 -7.09 -18.75
C ILE A 25 -4.73 -5.63 -19.17
N LEU A 26 -4.76 -5.36 -20.47
CA LEU A 26 -4.99 -4.01 -21.00
C LEU A 26 -6.45 -3.86 -21.40
N ASN A 27 -7.26 -3.16 -20.60
CA ASN A 27 -8.70 -2.94 -20.86
C ASN A 27 -8.95 -1.76 -21.82
N ALA A 28 -8.22 -1.72 -22.93
CA ALA A 28 -8.59 -1.03 -24.17
C ALA A 28 -7.51 -1.25 -25.26
N GLU A 29 -7.96 -1.56 -26.47
CA GLU A 29 -7.11 -1.78 -27.66
C GLU A 29 -6.17 -0.60 -27.97
N GLY A 30 -6.66 0.64 -27.89
CA GLY A 30 -5.85 1.84 -28.16
C GLY A 30 -4.70 2.11 -27.16
N GLN A 31 -4.64 1.36 -26.05
CA GLN A 31 -3.52 1.44 -25.10
C GLN A 31 -2.34 0.57 -25.53
N GLN A 32 -2.55 -0.43 -26.40
CA GLN A 32 -1.53 -1.43 -26.73
C GLN A 32 -0.26 -0.79 -27.28
N ASP A 33 -0.39 0.19 -28.18
CA ASP A 33 0.77 0.86 -28.78
C ASP A 33 1.58 1.66 -27.75
N VAL A 34 0.89 2.43 -26.89
CA VAL A 34 1.55 3.31 -25.91
C VAL A 34 2.15 2.49 -24.77
N PHE A 35 1.42 1.52 -24.24
CA PHE A 35 1.91 0.61 -23.22
C PHE A 35 3.07 -0.24 -23.77
N GLY A 36 2.90 -0.81 -24.97
CA GLY A 36 3.89 -1.62 -25.66
C GLY A 36 5.22 -0.89 -25.86
N TYR A 37 5.20 0.39 -26.27
CA TYR A 37 6.40 1.21 -26.41
C TYR A 37 7.25 1.27 -25.14
N TYR A 38 6.63 1.41 -23.97
CA TYR A 38 7.35 1.42 -22.69
C TYR A 38 7.72 0.02 -22.22
N TYR A 39 6.86 -0.97 -22.47
CA TYR A 39 7.11 -2.37 -22.13
C TYR A 39 8.35 -2.92 -22.86
N GLU A 40 8.48 -2.65 -24.16
CA GLU A 40 9.61 -3.09 -24.99
C GLU A 40 10.95 -2.46 -24.60
N GLN A 41 10.93 -1.32 -23.92
CA GLN A 41 12.14 -0.68 -23.38
C GLN A 41 12.70 -1.39 -22.14
N GLU A 42 11.94 -2.35 -21.59
CA GLU A 42 12.28 -3.07 -20.38
C GLU A 42 12.52 -4.56 -20.67
N PRO A 43 13.68 -4.96 -21.21
CA PRO A 43 13.94 -6.33 -21.66
C PRO A 43 13.96 -7.38 -20.53
N THR A 44 13.95 -6.93 -19.28
CA THR A 44 13.89 -7.80 -18.08
C THR A 44 12.47 -7.99 -17.58
N LEU A 45 11.50 -7.20 -18.05
CA LEU A 45 10.08 -7.39 -17.76
C LEU A 45 9.55 -8.52 -18.64
N ASN A 46 9.07 -9.58 -18.00
CA ASN A 46 8.65 -10.82 -18.66
C ASN A 46 7.23 -11.24 -18.27
N VAL A 47 6.37 -10.27 -17.94
CA VAL A 47 4.97 -10.51 -17.59
C VAL A 47 4.11 -10.54 -18.87
N PRO A 48 3.47 -11.67 -19.22
CA PRO A 48 2.59 -11.75 -20.39
C PRO A 48 1.50 -10.66 -20.42
N VAL A 49 1.28 -10.08 -21.60
CA VAL A 49 0.30 -9.00 -21.83
C VAL A 49 -0.89 -9.54 -22.62
N TYR A 50 -2.10 -9.34 -22.10
CA TYR A 50 -3.37 -9.77 -22.66
C TYR A 50 -4.27 -8.56 -22.90
N PRO A 51 -4.41 -8.11 -24.15
CA PRO A 51 -5.36 -7.06 -24.46
C PRO A 51 -6.79 -7.59 -24.44
N LEU A 52 -7.68 -6.98 -23.66
CA LEU A 52 -9.09 -7.35 -23.59
C LEU A 52 -10.00 -6.11 -23.73
N PRO A 53 -11.19 -6.26 -24.34
CA PRO A 53 -11.64 -7.44 -25.10
C PRO A 53 -10.87 -7.59 -26.44
N GLN A 54 -10.79 -8.82 -26.95
CA GLN A 54 -10.11 -9.14 -28.23
C GLN A 54 -10.80 -8.55 -29.47
N ARG A 55 -12.07 -8.13 -29.35
CA ARG A 55 -12.83 -7.51 -30.43
C ARG A 55 -13.83 -6.50 -29.90
N ARG A 56 -14.26 -5.59 -30.79
CA ARG A 56 -15.31 -4.60 -30.54
C ARG A 56 -16.45 -4.77 -31.57
N PRO A 57 -17.73 -4.84 -31.16
CA PRO A 57 -18.21 -4.83 -29.77
C PRO A 57 -17.73 -6.06 -28.98
N LEU A 58 -17.64 -5.90 -27.65
CA LEU A 58 -17.19 -6.94 -26.71
C LEU A 58 -18.05 -8.21 -26.87
N ASP A 59 -17.40 -9.37 -26.99
CA ASP A 59 -18.04 -10.69 -26.88
C ASP A 59 -17.92 -11.17 -25.46
N GLU A 60 -19.03 -11.14 -24.71
CA GLU A 60 -19.01 -11.42 -23.28
C GLU A 60 -18.58 -12.87 -22.99
N ALA A 61 -19.15 -13.85 -23.69
CA ALA A 61 -18.82 -15.26 -23.45
C ALA A 61 -17.35 -15.57 -23.75
N ALA A 62 -16.83 -15.04 -24.86
CA ALA A 62 -15.42 -15.22 -25.20
C ALA A 62 -14.50 -14.50 -24.21
N THR A 63 -14.83 -13.27 -23.82
CA THR A 63 -14.03 -12.47 -22.86
C THR A 63 -13.96 -13.15 -21.50
N LEU A 64 -15.09 -13.67 -21.00
CA LEU A 64 -15.16 -14.37 -19.72
C LEU A 64 -14.32 -15.67 -19.74
N SER A 65 -14.40 -16.45 -20.82
CA SER A 65 -13.59 -17.67 -20.98
C SER A 65 -12.08 -17.37 -21.04
N GLU A 66 -11.69 -16.25 -21.62
CA GLU A 66 -10.28 -15.81 -21.66
C GLU A 66 -9.82 -15.34 -20.27
N LEU A 67 -10.65 -14.59 -19.55
CA LEU A 67 -10.38 -14.18 -18.17
C LEU A 67 -10.18 -15.38 -17.23
N GLU A 68 -11.03 -16.40 -17.35
CA GLU A 68 -10.87 -17.67 -16.60
C GLU A 68 -9.52 -18.33 -16.90
N THR A 69 -9.13 -18.36 -18.17
CA THR A 69 -7.86 -18.97 -18.61
C THR A 69 -6.66 -18.20 -18.08
N ILE A 70 -6.68 -16.87 -18.15
CA ILE A 70 -5.62 -16.00 -17.64
C ILE A 70 -5.51 -16.15 -16.12
N ALA A 71 -6.63 -16.08 -15.40
CA ALA A 71 -6.63 -16.17 -13.94
C ALA A 71 -6.18 -17.54 -13.42
N ALA A 72 -6.47 -18.62 -14.14
CA ALA A 72 -6.01 -19.96 -13.78
C ALA A 72 -4.48 -20.14 -13.93
N GLY A 73 -3.83 -19.33 -14.77
CA GLY A 73 -2.39 -19.41 -15.04
C GLY A 73 -1.54 -18.36 -14.33
N ALA A 74 -2.16 -17.34 -13.71
CA ALA A 74 -1.46 -16.19 -13.15
C ALA A 74 -1.48 -16.18 -11.62
N ASN A 75 -0.35 -15.82 -11.00
CA ASN A 75 -0.25 -15.54 -9.57
C ASN A 75 -0.84 -14.18 -9.23
N LYS A 76 -0.44 -13.14 -9.97
CA LYS A 76 -1.01 -11.79 -9.90
C LYS A 76 -1.51 -11.34 -11.26
N ILE A 77 -2.56 -10.53 -11.25
CA ILE A 77 -3.05 -9.83 -12.44
C ILE A 77 -2.92 -8.32 -12.23
N PHE A 78 -2.28 -7.65 -13.17
CA PHE A 78 -2.20 -6.19 -13.27
C PHE A 78 -3.16 -5.72 -14.36
N ALA A 79 -4.31 -5.17 -13.96
CA ALA A 79 -5.29 -4.63 -14.90
C ALA A 79 -5.08 -3.13 -15.10
N VAL A 80 -4.87 -2.72 -16.36
CA VAL A 80 -4.68 -1.33 -16.77
C VAL A 80 -5.97 -0.83 -17.43
N TYR A 81 -6.59 0.17 -16.82
CA TYR A 81 -7.84 0.77 -17.28
C TYR A 81 -7.61 2.21 -17.76
N TRP A 82 -8.07 2.48 -18.97
CA TRP A 82 -8.11 3.82 -19.57
C TRP A 82 -9.21 3.86 -20.63
N ALA A 83 -10.00 4.93 -20.61
CA ALA A 83 -11.14 5.16 -21.51
C ALA A 83 -12.06 3.92 -21.72
N THR A 84 -12.39 3.21 -20.64
CA THR A 84 -13.09 1.91 -20.68
C THR A 84 -14.50 1.98 -21.28
N GLN A 85 -15.15 3.15 -21.31
CA GLN A 85 -16.50 3.31 -21.88
C GLN A 85 -16.64 2.79 -23.32
N GLN A 86 -15.54 2.75 -24.09
CA GLN A 86 -15.56 2.22 -25.46
C GLN A 86 -15.19 0.73 -25.53
N ALA A 87 -14.34 0.26 -24.62
CA ALA A 87 -13.81 -1.11 -24.63
C ALA A 87 -14.72 -2.08 -23.86
N ASP A 88 -15.17 -1.65 -22.69
CA ASP A 88 -15.93 -2.42 -21.72
C ASP A 88 -17.04 -1.53 -21.11
N PRO A 89 -18.05 -1.13 -21.91
CA PRO A 89 -19.07 -0.16 -21.49
C PRO A 89 -19.90 -0.63 -20.29
N ASN A 90 -20.00 -1.94 -20.06
CA ASN A 90 -20.77 -2.54 -18.97
C ASN A 90 -19.88 -3.01 -17.80
N GLY A 91 -18.57 -2.79 -17.87
CA GLY A 91 -17.62 -3.20 -16.83
C GLY A 91 -17.49 -4.72 -16.68
N VAL A 92 -17.74 -5.51 -17.73
CA VAL A 92 -17.66 -6.99 -17.72
C VAL A 92 -16.33 -7.47 -17.17
N ILE A 93 -15.22 -6.87 -17.61
CA ILE A 93 -13.87 -7.33 -17.25
C ILE A 93 -13.57 -7.00 -15.79
N GLU A 94 -13.81 -5.76 -15.35
CA GLU A 94 -13.57 -5.38 -13.96
C GLU A 94 -14.49 -6.10 -12.98
N ASN A 95 -15.79 -6.19 -13.29
CA ASN A 95 -16.74 -6.89 -12.43
C ASN A 95 -16.37 -8.36 -12.26
N TRP A 96 -15.91 -9.01 -13.33
CA TRP A 96 -15.45 -10.40 -13.25
C TRP A 96 -14.20 -10.51 -12.35
N LEU A 97 -13.19 -9.66 -12.55
CA LEU A 97 -11.97 -9.67 -11.73
C LEU A 97 -12.27 -9.39 -10.24
N ASP A 98 -13.10 -8.39 -9.95
CA ASP A 98 -13.52 -8.01 -8.59
C ASP A 98 -14.33 -9.14 -7.90
N THR A 99 -15.06 -9.94 -8.67
CA THR A 99 -15.89 -11.03 -8.13
C THR A 99 -15.10 -12.31 -7.89
N HIS A 100 -14.07 -12.57 -8.69
CA HIS A 100 -13.36 -13.86 -8.69
C HIS A 100 -11.97 -13.81 -8.04
N LEU A 101 -11.40 -12.63 -7.86
CA LEU A 101 -10.02 -12.45 -7.39
C LEU A 101 -9.93 -11.53 -6.18
N PHE A 102 -8.75 -11.46 -5.57
CA PHE A 102 -8.49 -10.61 -4.41
C PHE A 102 -7.87 -9.27 -4.85
N LYS A 103 -8.71 -8.26 -5.07
CA LYS A 103 -8.29 -6.89 -5.42
C LYS A 103 -7.47 -6.27 -4.29
N ALA A 104 -6.22 -5.93 -4.59
CA ALA A 104 -5.24 -5.49 -3.60
C ALA A 104 -4.90 -4.01 -3.67
N THR A 105 -4.80 -3.46 -4.88
CA THR A 105 -4.54 -2.03 -5.09
C THR A 105 -5.46 -1.49 -6.17
N ASP A 106 -5.78 -0.20 -6.08
CA ASP A 106 -6.44 0.56 -7.14
C ASP A 106 -5.83 1.97 -7.11
N GLN A 107 -5.05 2.31 -8.14
CA GLN A 107 -4.18 3.48 -8.15
C GLN A 107 -4.24 4.24 -9.48
N TRP A 108 -4.19 5.57 -9.41
CA TRP A 108 -4.13 6.45 -10.57
C TRP A 108 -2.70 6.87 -10.91
N TYR A 109 -2.34 6.72 -12.18
CA TYR A 109 -1.07 7.12 -12.79
C TYR A 109 -1.36 8.13 -13.91
N GLY A 110 -1.56 9.39 -13.53
CA GLY A 110 -2.17 10.36 -14.44
C GLY A 110 -3.64 10.04 -14.64
N ASN A 111 -4.10 9.84 -15.88
CA ASN A 111 -5.48 9.42 -16.17
C ASN A 111 -5.62 7.90 -16.42
N VAL A 112 -4.56 7.13 -16.18
CA VAL A 112 -4.58 5.67 -16.32
C VAL A 112 -4.70 5.05 -14.94
N ARG A 113 -5.58 4.08 -14.77
CA ARG A 113 -5.78 3.38 -13.50
C ARG A 113 -5.14 2.00 -13.56
N LEU A 114 -4.29 1.69 -12.59
CA LEU A 114 -3.67 0.38 -12.40
C LEU A 114 -4.30 -0.29 -11.18
N VAL A 115 -4.83 -1.48 -11.39
CA VAL A 115 -5.39 -2.33 -10.33
C VAL A 115 -4.59 -3.62 -10.28
N SER A 116 -4.23 -4.07 -9.08
CA SER A 116 -3.59 -5.38 -8.89
C SER A 116 -4.51 -6.35 -8.16
N TYR A 117 -4.47 -7.60 -8.59
CA TYR A 117 -5.23 -8.71 -8.00
C TYR A 117 -4.28 -9.85 -7.68
N ALA A 118 -4.51 -10.56 -6.57
CA ALA A 118 -4.00 -11.92 -6.44
C ALA A 118 -5.00 -12.89 -7.10
N ALA A 119 -4.52 -13.67 -8.08
CA ALA A 119 -5.35 -14.54 -8.92
C ALA A 119 -5.31 -16.00 -8.47
N THR A 120 -4.14 -16.53 -8.09
CA THR A 120 -4.03 -17.86 -7.49
C THR A 120 -4.70 -17.85 -6.11
N GLN A 121 -5.92 -18.39 -6.01
CA GLN A 121 -6.63 -18.49 -4.74
C GLN A 121 -5.96 -19.52 -3.82
N VAL A 122 -5.60 -19.09 -2.61
CA VAL A 122 -5.15 -20.02 -1.57
C VAL A 122 -6.37 -20.48 -0.78
N ASN A 123 -6.86 -21.67 -1.10
CA ASN A 123 -8.05 -22.25 -0.46
C ASN A 123 -7.77 -22.70 0.98
N GLN A 124 -7.80 -21.75 1.91
CA GLN A 124 -7.79 -22.01 3.34
C GLN A 124 -9.21 -22.11 3.88
N PRO A 125 -9.50 -23.04 4.82
CA PRO A 125 -10.80 -23.10 5.45
C PRO A 125 -11.05 -21.85 6.29
N TYR A 126 -12.30 -21.37 6.30
CA TYR A 126 -12.71 -20.30 7.20
C TYR A 126 -12.58 -20.75 8.65
N GLN A 127 -11.80 -20.01 9.43
CA GLN A 127 -11.81 -20.10 10.89
C GLN A 127 -13.04 -19.37 11.42
N THR A 128 -13.81 -20.04 12.28
CA THR A 128 -14.98 -19.43 12.91
C THR A 128 -14.56 -18.37 13.91
N VAL A 129 -15.11 -17.17 13.76
CA VAL A 129 -14.94 -16.04 14.66
C VAL A 129 -16.31 -15.49 15.07
N ASN A 130 -16.38 -14.60 16.05
CA ASN A 130 -17.63 -13.96 16.47
C ASN A 130 -17.36 -12.52 16.89
N TYR A 131 -16.99 -11.70 15.92
CA TYR A 131 -16.81 -10.27 16.12
C TYR A 131 -18.09 -9.53 15.74
N ARG A 132 -18.51 -8.61 16.60
CA ARG A 132 -19.79 -7.92 16.46
C ARG A 132 -19.57 -6.42 16.46
N TRP A 133 -20.24 -5.74 15.56
CA TRP A 133 -20.33 -4.28 15.53
C TRP A 133 -21.73 -3.85 15.93
N ASN A 134 -21.82 -2.60 16.41
CA ASN A 134 -23.12 -1.97 16.63
C ASN A 134 -23.95 -2.00 15.33
N GLY A 135 -25.27 -2.07 15.47
CA GLY A 135 -26.16 -2.23 14.30
C GLY A 135 -26.33 -3.67 13.81
N GLY A 136 -25.79 -4.66 14.52
CA GLY A 136 -26.09 -6.08 14.28
C GLY A 136 -25.26 -6.74 13.17
N ILE A 137 -24.20 -6.08 12.69
CA ILE A 137 -23.24 -6.64 11.73
C ILE A 137 -22.22 -7.51 12.46
N GLN A 138 -21.90 -8.66 11.87
CA GLN A 138 -20.99 -9.65 12.46
C GLN A 138 -20.03 -10.22 11.43
N LEU A 139 -18.80 -10.43 11.87
CA LEU A 139 -17.85 -11.28 11.19
C LEU A 139 -17.89 -12.66 11.85
N VAL A 140 -18.26 -13.68 11.08
CA VAL A 140 -18.46 -15.06 11.53
C VAL A 140 -17.39 -16.03 11.04
N GLY A 141 -16.63 -15.64 10.02
CA GLY A 141 -15.52 -16.43 9.50
C GLY A 141 -14.41 -15.59 8.88
N VAL A 142 -13.17 -16.05 9.03
CA VAL A 142 -11.97 -15.46 8.41
C VAL A 142 -11.10 -16.55 7.80
N ALA A 143 -10.60 -16.33 6.60
CA ALA A 143 -9.60 -17.16 5.95
C ALA A 143 -8.44 -16.28 5.46
N LEU A 144 -7.22 -16.60 5.86
CA LEU A 144 -6.01 -15.89 5.42
C LEU A 144 -5.17 -16.82 4.56
N SER A 145 -4.63 -16.36 3.42
CA SER A 145 -3.76 -17.20 2.59
C SER A 145 -2.51 -17.67 3.33
N THR A 146 -1.98 -16.86 4.24
CA THR A 146 -0.78 -17.12 5.03
C THR A 146 -0.74 -16.21 6.26
N THR A 147 0.00 -16.61 7.29
CA THR A 147 0.40 -15.74 8.41
C THR A 147 1.86 -15.28 8.30
N LYS A 148 2.59 -15.76 7.28
CA LYS A 148 3.96 -15.33 6.96
C LYS A 148 3.99 -14.74 5.57
N ILE A 149 4.39 -13.47 5.43
CA ILE A 149 4.30 -12.74 4.17
C ILE A 149 5.56 -11.91 3.90
N THR A 150 5.92 -11.78 2.64
CA THR A 150 7.02 -10.94 2.18
C THR A 150 6.53 -9.56 1.69
N PRO A 151 7.29 -8.47 1.89
CA PRO A 151 6.98 -7.17 1.30
C PRO A 151 6.86 -7.26 -0.22
N GLY A 152 5.88 -6.55 -0.81
CA GLY A 152 5.56 -6.60 -2.23
C GLY A 152 4.58 -7.71 -2.64
N ASP A 153 4.18 -8.59 -1.71
CA ASP A 153 3.13 -9.58 -1.94
C ASP A 153 1.75 -9.08 -1.49
N ILE A 154 0.74 -9.88 -1.84
CA ILE A 154 -0.67 -9.64 -1.54
C ILE A 154 -1.13 -10.69 -0.54
N LEU A 155 -1.53 -10.26 0.66
CA LEU A 155 -2.27 -11.10 1.59
C LEU A 155 -3.71 -11.25 1.09
N GLN A 156 -4.18 -12.48 0.92
CA GLN A 156 -5.57 -12.75 0.58
C GLN A 156 -6.36 -12.93 1.87
N VAL A 157 -7.41 -12.14 2.03
CA VAL A 157 -8.29 -12.14 3.20
C VAL A 157 -9.70 -12.46 2.73
N GLY A 158 -10.14 -13.69 3.00
CA GLY A 158 -11.54 -14.10 2.86
C GLY A 158 -12.29 -13.81 4.15
N LEU A 159 -13.45 -13.17 4.04
CA LEU A 159 -14.33 -12.81 5.14
C LEU A 159 -15.71 -13.44 4.93
N GLN A 160 -16.32 -13.87 6.03
CA GLN A 160 -17.73 -14.26 6.07
C GLN A 160 -18.47 -13.35 7.04
N TRP A 161 -19.32 -12.50 6.47
CA TRP A 161 -20.15 -11.58 7.21
C TRP A 161 -21.55 -12.10 7.42
N GLN A 162 -22.24 -11.65 8.46
CA GLN A 162 -23.65 -11.90 8.70
C GLN A 162 -24.28 -10.67 9.34
N THR A 163 -25.57 -10.44 9.12
CA THR A 163 -26.33 -9.40 9.82
C THR A 163 -27.52 -10.00 10.57
N GLU A 164 -27.75 -9.57 11.81
CA GLU A 164 -28.90 -9.98 12.64
C GLU A 164 -30.17 -9.16 12.35
N VAL A 165 -30.02 -7.99 11.73
CA VAL A 165 -31.12 -7.07 11.40
C VAL A 165 -31.00 -6.57 9.96
N PRO A 166 -32.09 -6.11 9.31
CA PRO A 166 -31.99 -5.43 8.03
C PRO A 166 -31.10 -4.18 8.14
N GLN A 167 -30.15 -4.03 7.22
CA GLN A 167 -29.29 -2.86 7.15
C GLN A 167 -29.92 -1.83 6.22
N THR A 168 -29.96 -0.56 6.63
CA THR A 168 -30.40 0.56 5.78
C THR A 168 -29.24 1.33 5.18
N GLU A 169 -28.06 1.22 5.80
CA GLU A 169 -26.85 1.95 5.41
C GLU A 169 -25.84 1.05 4.71
N ASN A 170 -24.97 1.68 3.92
CA ASN A 170 -23.81 1.04 3.33
C ASN A 170 -22.54 1.32 4.11
N TYR A 171 -21.79 0.26 4.41
CA TYR A 171 -20.52 0.34 5.11
C TYR A 171 -19.37 -0.07 4.20
N THR A 172 -18.22 0.56 4.45
CA THR A 172 -16.93 0.19 3.89
C THR A 172 -16.15 -0.62 4.92
N VAL A 173 -15.62 -1.76 4.50
CA VAL A 173 -14.68 -2.57 5.28
C VAL A 173 -13.30 -1.94 5.14
N PHE A 174 -12.61 -1.75 6.25
CA PHE A 174 -11.19 -1.44 6.24
C PHE A 174 -10.40 -2.58 6.86
N LEU A 175 -9.34 -2.97 6.17
CA LEU A 175 -8.33 -3.90 6.65
C LEU A 175 -6.99 -3.18 6.70
N GLN A 176 -6.26 -3.31 7.80
CA GLN A 176 -4.96 -2.65 7.97
C GLN A 176 -3.95 -3.63 8.56
N VAL A 177 -2.75 -3.64 8.00
CA VAL A 177 -1.58 -4.30 8.59
C VAL A 177 -0.74 -3.20 9.22
N LEU A 178 -0.51 -3.35 10.53
CA LEU A 178 0.13 -2.36 11.37
C LEU A 178 1.41 -2.91 11.99
N ASP A 179 2.46 -2.09 12.05
CA ASP A 179 3.66 -2.40 12.83
C ASP A 179 3.45 -2.14 14.33
N ALA A 180 4.50 -2.35 15.12
CA ALA A 180 4.50 -2.14 16.58
C ALA A 180 4.20 -0.69 17.00
N ASN A 181 4.41 0.29 16.11
CA ASN A 181 4.17 1.72 16.34
C ASN A 181 2.80 2.18 15.80
N ASN A 182 1.96 1.25 15.31
CA ASN A 182 0.70 1.52 14.63
C ASN A 182 0.86 2.22 13.27
N HIS A 183 2.01 2.14 12.62
CA HIS A 183 2.14 2.64 11.26
C HIS A 183 1.59 1.63 10.26
N LEU A 184 0.99 2.16 9.19
CA LEU A 184 0.43 1.37 8.11
C LEU A 184 1.56 0.80 7.24
N VAL A 185 1.55 -0.53 7.10
CA VAL A 185 2.43 -1.25 6.17
C VAL A 185 1.65 -1.96 5.06
N GLY A 186 0.33 -2.04 5.18
CA GLY A 186 -0.60 -2.50 4.16
C GLY A 186 -2.02 -2.10 4.52
N GLN A 187 -2.86 -1.79 3.53
CA GLN A 187 -4.25 -1.39 3.78
C GLN A 187 -5.15 -1.72 2.59
N ARG A 188 -6.41 -2.04 2.89
CA ARG A 188 -7.49 -2.09 1.91
C ARG A 188 -8.77 -1.48 2.52
N ASP A 189 -9.28 -0.43 1.90
CA ASP A 189 -10.64 0.07 2.17
C ASP A 189 -11.50 -0.20 0.93
N ALA A 190 -12.59 -0.95 1.12
CA ALA A 190 -13.55 -1.20 0.06
C ALA A 190 -14.93 -1.55 0.62
N PRO A 191 -16.01 -1.09 -0.04
CA PRO A 191 -17.32 -1.68 0.23
C PRO A 191 -17.26 -3.19 -0.09
N PRO A 192 -17.98 -4.04 0.66
CA PRO A 192 -18.16 -5.42 0.26
C PRO A 192 -18.80 -5.50 -1.13
N LEU A 193 -18.48 -6.54 -1.90
CA LEU A 193 -19.00 -6.73 -3.26
C LEU A 193 -20.53 -6.61 -3.32
N VAL A 194 -21.21 -7.23 -2.34
CA VAL A 194 -22.63 -7.02 -2.11
C VAL A 194 -22.77 -5.91 -1.05
N PRO A 195 -23.39 -4.76 -1.37
CA PRO A 195 -23.57 -3.68 -0.42
C PRO A 195 -24.27 -4.16 0.86
N THR A 196 -23.88 -3.64 2.02
CA THR A 196 -24.40 -4.12 3.31
C THR A 196 -25.91 -3.96 3.44
N SER A 197 -26.50 -2.93 2.81
CA SER A 197 -27.96 -2.75 2.74
C SER A 197 -28.71 -3.88 2.02
N ALA A 198 -28.02 -4.65 1.17
CA ALA A 198 -28.58 -5.78 0.44
C ALA A 198 -28.35 -7.13 1.15
N TRP A 199 -27.72 -7.13 2.34
CA TRP A 199 -27.42 -8.37 3.05
C TRP A 199 -28.68 -9.03 3.61
N PRO A 200 -28.93 -10.31 3.26
CA PRO A 200 -30.00 -11.08 3.88
C PRO A 200 -29.73 -11.35 5.36
N VAL A 201 -30.76 -11.11 6.18
CA VAL A 201 -30.71 -11.39 7.62
C VAL A 201 -30.38 -12.85 7.90
N ASN A 202 -29.46 -13.06 8.84
CA ASN A 202 -28.98 -14.36 9.31
C ASN A 202 -28.38 -15.27 8.23
N LYS A 203 -27.97 -14.75 7.07
CA LYS A 203 -27.24 -15.53 6.06
C LYS A 203 -25.79 -15.05 5.93
N PRO A 204 -24.81 -15.98 5.92
CA PRO A 204 -23.43 -15.62 5.63
C PRO A 204 -23.25 -15.05 4.22
N ILE A 205 -22.45 -13.99 4.11
CA ILE A 205 -22.03 -13.35 2.86
C ILE A 205 -20.51 -13.41 2.78
N ALA A 206 -19.99 -13.98 1.69
CA ALA A 206 -18.57 -14.00 1.41
C ALA A 206 -18.10 -12.65 0.87
N ASP A 207 -16.92 -12.23 1.29
CA ASP A 207 -16.30 -10.97 0.91
C ASP A 207 -14.78 -11.15 0.88
N SER A 208 -14.12 -10.73 -0.20
CA SER A 208 -12.73 -11.08 -0.48
C SER A 208 -11.89 -9.82 -0.70
N HIS A 209 -10.78 -9.72 0.02
CA HIS A 209 -9.90 -8.54 -0.02
C HIS A 209 -8.44 -8.95 -0.22
N GLY A 210 -7.74 -8.27 -1.11
CA GLY A 210 -6.28 -8.30 -1.17
C GLY A 210 -5.69 -7.17 -0.33
N ILE A 211 -4.62 -7.44 0.42
CA ILE A 211 -3.83 -6.40 1.08
C ILE A 211 -2.41 -6.46 0.55
N PHE A 212 -2.02 -5.45 -0.23
CA PHE A 212 -0.64 -5.32 -0.69
C PHE A 212 0.26 -4.84 0.45
N ILE A 213 1.29 -5.63 0.78
CA ILE A 213 2.28 -5.26 1.79
C ILE A 213 3.33 -4.35 1.14
N GLU A 214 3.52 -3.16 1.70
CA GLU A 214 4.39 -2.14 1.10
C GLU A 214 5.84 -2.63 1.02
N PRO A 215 6.51 -2.46 -0.13
CA PRO A 215 7.93 -2.75 -0.29
C PRO A 215 8.79 -2.10 0.79
N GLY A 216 9.77 -2.84 1.29
CA GLY A 216 10.69 -2.43 2.34
C GLY A 216 10.11 -2.41 3.74
N THR A 217 8.88 -2.89 3.94
CA THR A 217 8.34 -3.11 5.29
C THR A 217 9.36 -3.91 6.12
N PRO A 218 9.83 -3.38 7.26
CA PRO A 218 10.78 -4.09 8.11
C PRO A 218 10.27 -5.48 8.51
N PRO A 219 11.13 -6.51 8.60
CA PRO A 219 10.69 -7.82 9.05
C PRO A 219 10.29 -7.81 10.53
N GLY A 220 9.33 -8.65 10.89
CA GLY A 220 8.86 -8.81 12.26
C GLY A 220 7.35 -8.99 12.39
N ALA A 221 6.87 -8.95 13.63
CA ALA A 221 5.46 -9.09 13.96
C ALA A 221 4.65 -7.85 13.57
N HIS A 222 3.54 -8.06 12.90
CA HIS A 222 2.59 -7.04 12.47
C HIS A 222 1.17 -7.48 12.82
N ARG A 223 0.28 -6.55 13.13
CA ARG A 223 -1.11 -6.86 13.46
C ARG A 223 -2.00 -6.64 12.25
N LEU A 224 -2.79 -7.64 11.90
CA LEU A 224 -3.89 -7.47 10.96
C LEU A 224 -5.14 -7.05 11.74
N ILE A 225 -5.68 -5.88 11.44
CA ILE A 225 -6.92 -5.38 12.03
C ILE A 225 -8.01 -5.19 10.97
N ILE A 226 -9.26 -5.28 11.40
CA ILE A 226 -10.43 -5.02 10.57
C ILE A 226 -11.43 -4.14 11.30
N GLY A 227 -12.13 -3.28 10.55
CA GLY A 227 -13.34 -2.64 11.04
C GLY A 227 -14.24 -2.18 9.90
N LEU A 228 -15.28 -1.44 10.29
CA LEU A 228 -16.29 -0.89 9.38
C LEU A 228 -16.40 0.60 9.58
N TYR A 229 -16.72 1.34 8.52
CA TYR A 229 -17.15 2.71 8.61
C TYR A 229 -18.26 3.00 7.63
N HIS A 230 -19.12 3.96 7.95
CA HIS A 230 -20.22 4.35 7.08
C HIS A 230 -19.66 4.98 5.80
N SER A 231 -20.02 4.45 4.63
CA SER A 231 -19.38 4.81 3.36
C SER A 231 -19.54 6.30 3.01
N GLU A 232 -20.68 6.91 3.35
CA GLU A 232 -20.93 8.33 3.06
C GLU A 232 -20.29 9.30 4.06
N THR A 233 -20.31 8.99 5.36
CA THR A 233 -19.91 9.94 6.41
C THR A 233 -18.48 9.73 6.90
N GLY A 234 -17.88 8.57 6.58
CA GLY A 234 -16.57 8.17 7.13
C GLY A 234 -16.61 7.76 8.60
N GLN A 235 -17.79 7.76 9.24
CA GLN A 235 -17.90 7.45 10.66
C GLN A 235 -17.59 5.99 10.93
N ARG A 236 -16.54 5.74 11.72
CA ARG A 236 -16.16 4.41 12.21
C ARG A 236 -17.27 3.79 13.04
N LEU A 237 -17.53 2.50 12.81
CA LEU A 237 -18.56 1.74 13.50
C LEU A 237 -17.97 1.10 14.77
N PRO A 238 -18.52 1.32 15.97
CA PRO A 238 -17.98 0.72 17.18
C PRO A 238 -18.20 -0.80 17.24
N VAL A 239 -17.21 -1.51 17.79
CA VAL A 239 -17.30 -2.92 18.17
C VAL A 239 -18.23 -3.04 19.38
N ALA A 240 -19.21 -3.94 19.29
CA ALA A 240 -20.20 -4.16 20.32
C ALA A 240 -19.63 -4.96 21.50
N GLY A 241 -20.11 -4.68 22.71
CA GLY A 241 -19.82 -5.48 23.91
C GLY A 241 -18.40 -5.29 24.49
N GLN A 242 -17.62 -4.33 24.00
CA GLN A 242 -16.33 -3.97 24.58
C GLN A 242 -16.51 -3.04 25.79
N SER A 243 -15.62 -3.16 26.79
CA SER A 243 -15.61 -2.27 27.95
C SER A 243 -15.13 -0.87 27.61
N GLU A 244 -14.20 -0.77 26.66
CA GLU A 244 -13.69 0.47 26.10
C GLU A 244 -14.16 0.61 24.65
N PRO A 245 -14.58 1.80 24.18
CA PRO A 245 -14.96 2.01 22.80
C PRO A 245 -13.80 1.70 21.86
N GLN A 246 -13.92 0.63 21.07
CA GLN A 246 -13.06 0.30 19.94
C GLN A 246 -13.89 0.27 18.66
N ASP A 247 -13.29 0.54 17.53
CA ASP A 247 -13.94 0.53 16.20
C ASP A 247 -13.32 -0.48 15.22
N PHE A 248 -12.36 -1.26 15.70
CA PHE A 248 -11.74 -2.37 14.99
C PHE A 248 -11.55 -3.58 15.92
N VAL A 249 -11.30 -4.73 15.32
CA VAL A 249 -10.83 -5.94 16.00
C VAL A 249 -9.51 -6.39 15.38
N VAL A 250 -8.64 -7.03 16.18
CA VAL A 250 -7.44 -7.70 15.67
C VAL A 250 -7.85 -9.07 15.14
N LEU A 251 -7.56 -9.34 13.87
CA LEU A 251 -7.84 -10.63 13.24
C LEU A 251 -6.75 -11.65 13.52
N ASP A 252 -5.50 -11.26 13.36
CA ASP A 252 -4.34 -12.13 13.51
C ASP A 252 -3.04 -11.33 13.69
N GLU A 253 -1.97 -12.03 14.05
CA GLU A 253 -0.60 -11.55 14.00
C GLU A 253 0.10 -12.15 12.77
N LEU A 254 0.70 -11.29 11.95
CA LEU A 254 1.42 -11.64 10.75
C LEU A 254 2.93 -11.52 11.01
N GLU A 255 3.70 -12.49 10.54
CA GLU A 255 5.15 -12.39 10.45
C GLU A 255 5.52 -11.85 9.06
N VAL A 256 5.97 -10.60 9.00
CA VAL A 256 6.60 -10.08 7.79
C VAL A 256 8.03 -10.62 7.73
N THR A 257 8.32 -11.40 6.70
CA THR A 257 9.65 -12.01 6.49
C THR A 257 10.44 -11.21 5.47
N ARG A 258 11.77 -11.35 5.48
CA ARG A 258 12.62 -10.72 4.46
C ARG A 258 12.37 -11.34 3.08
N PRO A 259 12.34 -10.53 2.01
CA PRO A 259 12.28 -11.09 0.67
C PRO A 259 13.59 -11.82 0.36
N THR A 260 13.51 -12.91 -0.40
CA THR A 260 14.70 -13.66 -0.87
C THR A 260 15.50 -12.89 -1.90
N VAL A 261 14.84 -11.96 -2.62
CA VAL A 261 15.44 -11.04 -3.59
C VAL A 261 14.96 -9.63 -3.25
N SER A 262 15.89 -8.70 -3.06
CA SER A 262 15.54 -7.30 -2.81
C SER A 262 14.74 -6.74 -3.98
N LEU A 263 13.62 -6.09 -3.66
CA LEU A 263 12.83 -5.38 -4.66
C LEU A 263 13.64 -4.20 -5.21
N PRO A 264 13.58 -3.92 -6.53
CA PRO A 264 14.23 -2.75 -7.09
C PRO A 264 13.49 -1.48 -6.66
N VAL A 265 14.19 -0.33 -6.69
CA VAL A 265 13.66 0.97 -6.25
C VAL A 265 12.33 1.35 -6.92
N GLY A 266 12.08 0.90 -8.15
CA GLY A 266 10.80 1.13 -8.85
C GLY A 266 9.57 0.51 -8.18
N ALA A 267 9.74 -0.46 -7.27
CA ALA A 267 8.64 -1.00 -6.45
C ALA A 267 8.19 0.00 -5.38
N PHE A 268 9.12 0.83 -4.93
CA PHE A 268 8.93 1.80 -3.86
C PHE A 268 8.38 3.06 -4.52
N ARG A 269 7.11 3.36 -4.24
CA ARG A 269 6.39 4.52 -4.82
C ARG A 269 6.84 5.83 -4.15
N ILE A 270 8.14 6.08 -4.19
CA ILE A 270 8.82 7.21 -3.55
C ILE A 270 8.38 8.51 -4.25
N GLN A 271 7.88 9.47 -3.47
CA GLN A 271 7.45 10.77 -3.96
C GLN A 271 8.64 11.70 -4.20
N GLU A 272 9.62 11.70 -3.30
CA GLU A 272 10.80 12.57 -3.37
C GLU A 272 12.10 11.74 -3.40
N PRO A 273 12.57 11.32 -4.59
CA PRO A 273 13.88 10.69 -4.74
C PRO A 273 15.02 11.63 -4.33
N VAL A 274 16.06 11.09 -3.69
CA VAL A 274 17.22 11.85 -3.22
C VAL A 274 18.54 11.23 -3.68
N ASP A 275 18.73 9.93 -3.46
CA ASP A 275 19.94 9.16 -3.78
C ASP A 275 21.23 9.76 -3.18
N ALA A 276 21.22 10.01 -1.87
CA ALA A 276 22.37 10.53 -1.12
C ALA A 276 23.02 9.44 -0.27
N THR A 277 24.32 9.19 -0.48
CA THR A 277 25.10 8.19 0.28
C THR A 277 26.21 8.84 1.10
N GLN A 278 26.30 8.49 2.37
CA GLN A 278 27.41 8.84 3.27
C GLN A 278 27.63 7.70 4.25
N GLN A 279 28.90 7.35 4.54
CA GLN A 279 29.25 6.29 5.49
C GLN A 279 28.56 4.93 5.23
N GLY A 280 28.30 4.60 3.96
CA GLY A 280 27.65 3.36 3.56
C GLY A 280 26.13 3.33 3.73
N LEU A 281 25.52 4.34 4.38
CA LEU A 281 24.08 4.53 4.45
C LEU A 281 23.63 5.44 3.30
N ARG A 282 22.56 5.02 2.61
CA ARG A 282 21.96 5.74 1.50
C ARG A 282 20.51 6.08 1.78
N LEU A 283 20.14 7.36 1.63
CA LEU A 283 18.75 7.78 1.52
C LEU A 283 18.34 7.70 0.05
N VAL A 284 17.55 6.68 -0.29
CA VAL A 284 17.00 6.49 -1.64
C VAL A 284 16.00 7.61 -1.95
N GLY A 285 15.16 7.94 -0.97
CA GLY A 285 14.22 9.06 -1.02
C GLY A 285 13.29 9.08 0.18
N TYR A 286 12.28 9.94 0.13
CA TYR A 286 11.30 10.06 1.21
C TYR A 286 9.93 10.52 0.72
N ASP A 287 8.92 10.35 1.58
CA ASP A 287 7.60 10.97 1.48
C ASP A 287 7.36 11.78 2.75
N PHE A 288 6.73 12.95 2.63
CA PHE A 288 6.43 13.80 3.78
C PHE A 288 5.06 14.47 3.65
N TYR A 289 4.17 14.19 4.59
CA TYR A 289 2.78 14.66 4.54
C TYR A 289 2.15 14.70 5.94
N LYS A 290 0.99 15.36 6.04
CA LYS A 290 0.18 15.36 7.27
C LYS A 290 -0.27 13.94 7.60
N LEU A 291 -0.16 13.53 8.86
CA LEU A 291 -0.52 12.18 9.30
C LEU A 291 -1.97 11.85 8.88
N GLY A 292 -2.17 10.68 8.27
CA GLY A 292 -3.46 10.24 7.73
C GLY A 292 -3.83 10.84 6.35
N GLN A 293 -3.00 11.70 5.76
CA GLN A 293 -3.25 12.34 4.45
C GLN A 293 -2.33 11.80 3.34
N ARG A 294 -1.93 10.52 3.40
CA ARG A 294 -1.04 9.90 2.38
C ARG A 294 -1.61 9.98 0.96
N SER A 295 -2.93 9.87 0.81
CA SER A 295 -3.64 9.99 -0.47
C SER A 295 -3.74 11.43 -0.99
N ASN A 296 -3.45 12.42 -0.13
CA ASN A 296 -3.42 13.83 -0.48
C ASN A 296 -2.21 14.52 0.16
N PRO A 297 -0.98 14.16 -0.26
CA PRO A 297 0.26 14.61 0.39
C PRO A 297 0.48 16.12 0.24
N ALA A 298 -0.17 16.76 -0.74
CA ALA A 298 -0.13 18.22 -0.95
C ALA A 298 -1.00 19.02 0.04
N SER A 299 -1.68 18.35 0.97
CA SER A 299 -2.47 19.01 2.02
C SER A 299 -1.62 20.05 2.76
N PRO A 300 -2.09 21.30 2.90
CA PRO A 300 -1.32 22.34 3.57
C PRO A 300 -0.96 21.94 5.01
N LEU A 301 0.31 22.12 5.36
CA LEU A 301 0.82 21.90 6.71
C LEU A 301 0.60 23.15 7.56
N GLN A 302 0.20 22.95 8.81
CA GLN A 302 0.01 24.01 9.81
C GLN A 302 0.90 23.77 11.04
N PRO A 303 1.24 24.82 11.81
CA PRO A 303 1.85 24.66 13.12
C PRO A 303 1.02 23.71 14.01
N GLY A 304 1.70 22.78 14.66
CA GLY A 304 1.10 21.78 15.53
C GLY A 304 0.52 20.57 14.80
N ASP A 305 0.50 20.54 13.46
CA ASP A 305 0.03 19.37 12.73
C ASP A 305 0.89 18.13 13.05
N PRO A 306 0.26 16.96 13.24
CA PRO A 306 0.98 15.69 13.16
C PRO A 306 1.35 15.43 11.71
N VAL A 307 2.62 15.10 11.49
CA VAL A 307 3.18 14.75 10.19
C VAL A 307 3.81 13.38 10.24
N GLN A 308 3.86 12.76 9.07
CA GLN A 308 4.56 11.50 8.84
C GLN A 308 5.66 11.74 7.82
N LEU A 309 6.88 11.33 8.19
CA LEU A 309 8.00 11.15 7.28
C LEU A 309 8.16 9.66 7.01
N VAL A 310 8.11 9.26 5.74
CA VAL A 310 8.48 7.91 5.31
C VAL A 310 9.84 8.03 4.62
N ALA A 311 10.88 7.42 5.15
CA ALA A 311 12.20 7.41 4.52
C ALA A 311 12.53 6.03 3.98
N TYR A 312 13.15 5.99 2.80
CA TYR A 312 13.57 4.77 2.14
C TYR A 312 15.09 4.69 2.20
N TRP A 313 15.60 3.83 3.07
CA TRP A 313 17.02 3.70 3.36
C TRP A 313 17.59 2.44 2.74
N ALA A 314 18.84 2.47 2.31
CA ALA A 314 19.57 1.29 1.88
C ALA A 314 21.01 1.35 2.39
N LEU A 315 21.66 0.19 2.43
CA LEU A 315 23.09 0.11 2.67
C LEU A 315 23.83 -0.20 1.38
N ASP A 316 24.83 0.60 1.06
CA ASP A 316 25.65 0.38 -0.13
C ASP A 316 26.88 -0.52 0.16
N GLY A 317 27.12 -0.86 1.43
CA GLY A 317 28.23 -1.71 1.87
C GLY A 317 27.94 -2.40 3.21
N ALA A 318 28.84 -3.30 3.62
CA ALA A 318 28.68 -4.13 4.83
C ALA A 318 29.24 -3.48 6.11
N GLU A 319 30.12 -2.49 5.99
CA GLU A 319 30.69 -1.79 7.15
C GLU A 319 29.96 -0.45 7.38
N ILE A 320 29.36 -0.30 8.56
CA ILE A 320 28.67 0.92 8.97
C ILE A 320 29.27 1.38 10.29
N ARG A 321 29.67 2.66 10.33
CA ARG A 321 30.17 3.32 11.54
C ARG A 321 29.23 4.45 11.94
N LEU A 322 27.94 4.15 11.95
CA LEU A 322 26.86 5.04 12.32
C LEU A 322 26.11 4.45 13.50
N THR A 323 25.54 5.32 14.33
CA THR A 323 24.62 4.95 15.40
C THR A 323 23.29 4.45 14.82
N ASP A 324 22.51 3.72 15.61
CA ASP A 324 21.18 3.25 15.21
C ASP A 324 20.09 4.32 15.34
N GLU A 325 20.47 5.56 15.66
CA GLU A 325 19.56 6.68 15.89
C GLU A 325 19.68 7.74 14.79
N ILE A 326 18.53 8.10 14.24
CA ILE A 326 18.37 9.28 13.37
C ILE A 326 17.80 10.44 14.19
N GLU A 327 18.40 11.61 13.99
CA GLU A 327 17.93 12.91 14.44
C GLU A 327 17.25 13.63 13.28
N ILE A 328 16.01 14.07 13.49
CA ILE A 328 15.20 14.80 12.51
C ILE A 328 14.99 16.22 13.02
N GLU A 329 15.51 17.21 12.29
CA GLU A 329 15.44 18.64 12.66
C GLU A 329 14.69 19.46 11.61
N LEU A 330 13.93 20.46 12.06
CA LEU A 330 13.39 21.51 11.18
C LEU A 330 14.37 22.69 11.09
N ILE A 331 14.83 22.96 9.87
CA ILE A 331 15.75 24.05 9.57
C ILE A 331 14.97 25.20 8.90
N ASP A 332 15.05 26.41 9.49
CA ASP A 332 14.40 27.61 8.96
C ASP A 332 15.10 28.14 7.69
N SER A 333 14.47 29.11 7.02
CA SER A 333 15.03 29.76 5.82
C SER A 333 16.35 30.51 6.04
N ARG A 334 16.76 30.73 7.29
CA ARG A 334 18.05 31.32 7.68
C ARG A 334 19.10 30.25 7.99
N GLY A 335 18.78 28.98 7.78
CA GLY A 335 19.67 27.85 8.07
C GLY A 335 19.78 27.49 9.54
N ARG A 336 18.90 28.03 10.40
CA ARG A 336 18.93 27.74 11.84
C ARG A 336 18.03 26.55 12.14
N ALA A 337 18.56 25.59 12.89
CA ALA A 337 17.73 24.60 13.55
C ALA A 337 16.78 25.33 14.50
N THR A 338 15.50 24.99 14.43
CA THR A 338 14.45 25.56 15.28
C THR A 338 14.50 25.02 16.72
N GLY A 339 15.48 24.17 17.05
CA GLY A 339 15.71 23.58 18.36
C GLY A 339 14.83 22.36 18.65
N VAL A 340 13.96 21.95 17.72
CA VAL A 340 13.17 20.72 17.82
C VAL A 340 13.87 19.63 17.02
N ALA A 341 14.58 18.76 17.73
CA ALA A 341 15.11 17.51 17.22
C ALA A 341 14.25 16.36 17.73
N VAL A 342 13.90 15.44 16.84
CA VAL A 342 13.25 14.19 17.23
C VAL A 342 14.19 13.05 16.91
N THR A 343 14.53 12.26 17.92
CA THR A 343 15.36 11.06 17.76
C THR A 343 14.49 9.82 17.58
N ARG A 344 14.83 8.98 16.60
CA ARG A 344 14.14 7.73 16.28
C ARG A 344 15.16 6.65 15.90
N PRO A 345 14.82 5.36 15.96
CA PRO A 345 15.60 4.32 15.30
C PRO A 345 15.67 4.60 13.79
N VAL A 346 16.80 4.34 13.12
CA VAL A 346 16.91 4.60 11.66
C VAL A 346 15.87 3.80 10.88
N ALA A 347 15.51 2.59 11.30
CA ALA A 347 14.46 1.80 10.66
C ALA A 347 13.02 2.28 10.95
N GLY A 348 12.84 3.25 11.83
CA GLY A 348 11.53 3.64 12.40
C GLY A 348 10.98 2.65 13.43
N VAL A 349 11.54 1.44 13.48
CA VAL A 349 11.25 0.36 14.43
C VAL A 349 12.55 -0.19 15.04
N ASP A 350 12.46 -1.09 16.00
CA ASP A 350 13.61 -1.73 16.66
C ASP A 350 14.34 -2.73 15.74
N LEU A 351 14.97 -2.21 14.68
CA LEU A 351 15.79 -2.96 13.72
C LEU A 351 17.14 -2.25 13.52
N PRO A 352 18.21 -2.67 14.22
CA PRO A 352 19.54 -2.07 14.13
C PRO A 352 20.14 -2.14 12.73
N LEU A 353 20.92 -1.12 12.35
CA LEU A 353 21.62 -1.03 11.06
C LEU A 353 22.51 -2.25 10.80
N ALA A 354 23.13 -2.81 11.83
CA ALA A 354 23.97 -4.01 11.73
C ALA A 354 23.21 -5.27 11.23
N GLN A 355 21.88 -5.26 11.28
CA GLN A 355 21.04 -6.36 10.79
C GLN A 355 20.50 -6.12 9.37
N TRP A 356 20.81 -4.99 8.76
CA TRP A 356 20.32 -4.66 7.43
C TRP A 356 21.22 -5.30 6.36
N PRO A 357 20.65 -6.01 5.39
CA PRO A 357 21.40 -6.52 4.25
C PRO A 357 21.82 -5.39 3.30
N PRO A 358 23.06 -5.42 2.76
CA PRO A 358 23.47 -4.52 1.68
C PRO A 358 22.53 -4.61 0.48
N GLY A 359 22.11 -3.45 -0.04
CA GLY A 359 21.23 -3.30 -1.19
C GLY A 359 19.74 -3.50 -0.91
N GLU A 360 19.34 -4.01 0.27
CA GLU A 360 17.93 -4.05 0.67
C GLU A 360 17.46 -2.63 1.04
N VAL A 361 16.30 -2.23 0.51
CA VAL A 361 15.68 -0.94 0.85
C VAL A 361 14.70 -1.15 2.00
N ILE A 362 14.92 -0.44 3.11
CA ILE A 362 14.07 -0.41 4.29
C ILE A 362 13.19 0.84 4.26
N ARG A 363 11.88 0.63 4.40
CA ARG A 363 10.85 1.67 4.50
C ARG A 363 10.62 2.01 5.97
N ALA A 364 11.24 3.09 6.43
CA ALA A 364 11.14 3.60 7.79
C ALA A 364 10.05 4.67 7.90
N GLN A 365 9.28 4.65 8.99
CA GLN A 365 8.20 5.60 9.25
C GLN A 365 8.42 6.36 10.55
N TYR A 366 8.22 7.67 10.52
CA TYR A 366 8.39 8.54 11.68
C TYR A 366 7.25 9.53 11.79
N ASP A 367 6.63 9.58 12.98
CA ASP A 367 5.62 10.58 13.29
C ASP A 367 6.14 11.59 14.31
N PHE A 368 5.82 12.86 14.05
CA PHE A 368 6.13 13.97 14.95
C PHE A 368 5.17 15.15 14.71
N LEU A 369 5.19 16.11 15.63
CA LEU A 369 4.40 17.34 15.53
C LEU A 369 5.26 18.48 14.98
N LEU A 370 4.69 19.30 14.11
CA LEU A 370 5.32 20.54 13.62
C LEU A 370 5.31 21.64 14.68
N ARG A 371 6.21 21.57 15.65
CA ARG A 371 6.33 22.55 16.75
C ARG A 371 7.14 23.79 16.36
N VAL A 372 6.70 24.47 15.32
CA VAL A 372 7.37 25.65 14.76
C VAL A 372 6.36 26.72 14.36
N GLU A 373 6.82 27.95 14.20
CA GLU A 373 6.02 29.04 13.66
C GLU A 373 5.74 28.86 12.16
N PRO A 374 4.71 29.51 11.59
CA PRO A 374 4.52 29.59 10.15
C PRO A 374 5.79 30.03 9.41
N GLY A 375 6.09 29.42 8.28
CA GLY A 375 7.33 29.70 7.58
C GLY A 375 7.72 28.70 6.51
N VAL A 376 8.95 28.85 6.06
CA VAL A 376 9.55 28.01 5.03
C VAL A 376 10.67 27.21 5.69
N TYR A 377 10.59 25.90 5.57
CA TYR A 377 11.45 24.96 6.27
C TYR A 377 11.96 23.87 5.33
N ARG A 378 12.99 23.17 5.78
CA ARG A 378 13.40 21.85 5.27
C ARG A 378 13.66 20.94 6.47
N LEU A 379 13.56 19.64 6.27
CA LEU A 379 14.01 18.67 7.26
C LEU A 379 15.50 18.42 7.05
N ARG A 380 16.23 18.26 8.15
CA ARG A 380 17.58 17.71 8.18
C ARG A 380 17.53 16.35 8.85
N LEU A 381 18.06 15.36 8.16
CA LEU A 381 18.14 13.98 8.63
C LEU A 381 19.60 13.66 8.95
N THR A 382 19.90 13.39 10.21
CA THR A 382 21.26 13.15 10.69
C THR A 382 21.35 11.82 11.42
N VAL A 383 22.24 10.93 10.98
CA VAL A 383 22.61 9.71 11.72
C VAL A 383 24.03 9.89 12.19
N ARG A 384 24.24 9.89 13.51
CA ARG A 384 25.56 10.22 14.08
C ARG A 384 26.57 9.11 13.79
N GLY A 385 27.83 9.49 13.62
CA GLY A 385 28.94 8.55 13.55
C GLY A 385 29.23 7.87 14.89
N GLN A 386 29.72 6.63 14.86
CA GLN A 386 30.31 5.96 16.02
C GLN A 386 31.75 6.43 16.22
N ASP A 387 32.24 6.50 17.45
CA ASP A 387 33.66 6.81 17.74
C ASP A 387 34.19 8.09 17.05
N ASN A 388 33.37 9.13 16.97
CA ASN A 388 33.65 10.41 16.28
C ASN A 388 33.90 10.30 14.76
N THR A 389 33.38 9.26 14.09
CA THR A 389 33.29 9.29 12.62
C THR A 389 32.33 10.38 12.15
N GLU A 390 32.51 10.79 10.89
CA GLU A 390 31.59 11.72 10.24
C GLU A 390 30.16 11.15 10.24
N PRO A 391 29.12 11.97 10.44
CA PRO A 391 27.74 11.53 10.38
C PRO A 391 27.29 11.28 8.93
N PHE A 392 26.13 10.65 8.80
CA PHE A 392 25.28 10.87 7.64
C PHE A 392 24.44 12.13 7.89
N GLU A 393 24.43 13.10 6.98
CA GLU A 393 23.59 14.30 7.05
C GLU A 393 23.05 14.66 5.66
N VAL A 394 21.73 14.85 5.55
CA VAL A 394 21.08 15.31 4.31
C VAL A 394 19.90 16.24 4.62
N ASP A 395 19.76 17.28 3.79
CA ASP A 395 18.63 18.20 3.83
C ASP A 395 17.58 17.79 2.78
N THR A 396 16.29 17.79 3.17
CA THR A 396 15.17 17.55 2.26
C THR A 396 14.88 18.76 1.38
N LYS A 397 13.92 18.61 0.46
CA LYS A 397 13.34 19.75 -0.24
C LYS A 397 12.66 20.69 0.75
N VAL A 398 12.61 21.96 0.34
CA VAL A 398 11.96 23.03 1.08
C VAL A 398 10.44 22.88 0.97
N PHE A 399 9.74 23.05 2.08
CA PHE A 399 8.28 23.07 2.17
C PHE A 399 7.81 24.28 2.99
N ARG A 400 6.51 24.57 2.89
CA ARG A 400 5.87 25.68 3.61
C ARG A 400 4.93 25.14 4.68
N ILE A 401 5.02 25.75 5.85
CA ILE A 401 4.05 25.64 6.93
C ILE A 401 3.27 26.96 6.91
N GLY A 402 1.95 26.85 6.74
CA GLY A 402 1.02 27.96 6.52
C GLY A 402 0.83 28.86 7.72
#